data_AF-A0A662B0Q4-F1
#
_entry.id   AF-A0A662B0Q4-F1
#
_cell.length_a   1.000
_cell.length_b   1.000
_cell.length_c   1.000
_cell.angle_alpha   90.00
_cell.angle_beta   90.00
_cell.angle_gamma   90.00
#
_symmetry.space_group_name_H-M   'P 1'
#
loop_
_entity.id
_entity.type
_entity.pdbx_description
1 polymer ?
#
loop_
_entity_poly.entity_id
_entity_poly.type
_entity_poly.pdbx_seq_one_letter_code
_entity_poly.pdbx_strand_id
1 'polypeptide(L)'
;MKLLTTILFILLFQQGWTQQKIETFFENGRLASTGVLALGQETGLWVYYDSTGVKLQETEFKNGKVNGKLTYFFRDGVIKNQGSFSMGVLHGYFFENYITGKPRITGYYSQAQKDSIWSQYAA
;
A
#
# COMPACT_ATOMS: atom_id res chain seq x y z
N MET A 1 46.03 8.97 12.02
CA MET A 1 44.89 8.32 12.72
C MET A 1 43.51 8.91 12.41
N LYS A 2 43.34 10.19 12.07
CA LYS A 2 42.01 10.76 11.73
C LYS A 2 41.47 10.37 10.34
N LEU A 3 42.32 9.96 9.38
CA LEU A 3 41.88 9.57 8.03
C LEU A 3 41.20 8.19 7.97
N LEU A 4 41.67 7.23 8.79
CA LEU A 4 41.14 5.85 8.79
C LEU A 4 39.70 5.81 9.32
N THR A 5 39.39 6.62 10.34
CA THR A 5 38.05 6.73 10.93
C THR A 5 37.04 7.36 9.97
N THR A 6 37.44 8.33 9.13
CA THR A 6 36.54 9.00 8.18
C THR A 6 36.20 8.12 6.97
N ILE A 7 37.15 7.31 6.50
CA ILE A 7 36.92 6.33 5.41
C ILE A 7 36.01 5.19 5.91
N LEU A 8 36.19 4.73 7.15
CA LEU A 8 35.31 3.74 7.77
C LEU A 8 33.87 4.27 7.90
N PHE A 9 33.68 5.57 8.15
CA PHE A 9 32.35 6.19 8.22
C PHE A 9 31.65 6.27 6.86
N ILE A 10 32.37 6.57 5.77
CA ILE A 10 31.78 6.65 4.41
C ILE A 10 31.41 5.25 3.86
N LEU A 11 32.20 4.22 4.19
CA LEU A 11 31.89 2.83 3.81
C LEU A 11 30.67 2.26 4.56
N LEU A 12 30.39 2.75 5.76
CA LEU A 12 29.19 2.37 6.54
C LEU A 12 27.90 3.06 6.04
N PHE A 13 28.01 4.19 5.34
CA PHE A 13 26.85 4.93 4.80
C PHE A 13 26.25 4.33 3.53
N GLN A 14 27.01 3.52 2.78
CA GLN A 14 26.52 2.93 1.53
C GLN A 14 25.53 1.77 1.76
N GLN A 15 25.49 1.21 2.96
CA GLN A 15 24.67 0.04 3.30
C GLN A 15 23.22 0.41 3.69
N GLY A 16 22.87 1.70 3.77
CA GLY A 16 21.64 2.17 4.41
C GLY A 16 20.44 2.50 3.51
N TRP A 17 20.60 2.50 2.17
CA TRP A 17 19.57 3.04 1.26
C TRP A 17 19.38 2.23 -0.02
N THR A 18 19.62 0.92 0.00
CA THR A 18 19.29 0.09 -1.17
C THR A 18 17.78 -0.08 -1.25
N GLN A 19 17.17 0.62 -2.20
CA GLN A 19 15.81 0.35 -2.64
C GLN A 19 15.86 -0.65 -3.77
N GLN A 20 15.19 -1.79 -3.59
CA GLN A 20 15.08 -2.83 -4.60
C GLN A 20 13.65 -2.82 -5.16
N LYS A 21 13.52 -2.61 -6.47
CA LYS A 21 12.26 -2.85 -7.16
C LYS A 21 12.01 -4.35 -7.22
N ILE A 22 10.83 -4.79 -6.78
CA ILE A 22 10.38 -6.17 -6.83
C ILE A 22 9.22 -6.27 -7.80
N GLU A 23 9.25 -7.31 -8.62
CA GLU A 23 8.15 -7.75 -9.47
C GLU A 23 7.95 -9.24 -9.23
N THR A 24 6.71 -9.67 -9.03
CA THR A 24 6.34 -11.08 -8.94
C THR A 24 5.42 -11.44 -10.09
N PHE A 25 5.40 -12.70 -10.48
CA PHE A 25 4.67 -13.16 -11.66
C PHE A 25 3.83 -14.38 -11.31
N PHE A 26 2.66 -14.51 -11.96
CA PHE A 26 1.88 -15.74 -11.96
C PHE A 26 2.55 -16.82 -12.80
N GLU A 27 2.09 -18.06 -12.68
CA GLU A 27 2.59 -19.20 -13.47
C GLU A 27 2.50 -18.97 -14.99
N ASN A 28 1.52 -18.17 -15.43
CA ASN A 28 1.34 -17.79 -16.83
C ASN A 28 2.27 -16.65 -17.30
N GLY A 29 3.22 -16.21 -16.45
CA GLY A 29 4.19 -15.16 -16.75
C GLY A 29 3.66 -13.73 -16.65
N ARG A 30 2.38 -13.52 -16.31
CA ARG A 30 1.82 -12.16 -16.12
C ARG A 30 2.21 -11.60 -14.76
N LEU A 31 2.40 -10.28 -14.70
CA LEU A 31 2.74 -9.56 -13.48
C LEU A 31 1.65 -9.77 -12.41
N ALA A 32 2.05 -10.23 -11.23
CA ALA A 32 1.19 -10.47 -10.07
C ALA A 32 1.26 -9.32 -9.06
N SER A 33 2.46 -8.82 -8.79
CA SER A 33 2.64 -7.62 -7.98
C SER A 33 3.92 -6.88 -8.32
N THR A 34 3.96 -5.59 -8.01
CA THR A 34 5.18 -4.78 -8.09
C THR A 34 5.23 -3.78 -6.95
N GLY A 35 6.45 -3.49 -6.49
CA GLY A 35 6.70 -2.47 -5.48
C GLY A 35 8.18 -2.30 -5.18
N VAL A 36 8.49 -1.67 -4.05
CA VAL A 36 9.86 -1.43 -3.60
C VAL A 36 10.07 -2.02 -2.22
N LEU A 37 11.21 -2.69 -2.02
CA LEU A 37 11.76 -3.06 -0.71
C LEU A 37 12.89 -2.09 -0.34
N ALA A 38 12.91 -1.61 0.89
CA ALA A 38 14.05 -0.94 1.50
C ALA A 38 14.44 -1.71 2.76
N LEU A 39 15.72 -2.08 2.90
CA LEU A 39 16.21 -2.90 4.02
C LEU A 39 15.39 -4.19 4.21
N GLY A 40 14.97 -4.80 3.10
CA GLY A 40 14.16 -6.03 3.09
C GLY A 40 12.68 -5.85 3.45
N GLN A 41 12.18 -4.61 3.61
CA GLN A 41 10.80 -4.31 3.99
C GLN A 41 10.08 -3.46 2.94
N GLU A 42 8.78 -3.67 2.76
CA GLU A 42 7.96 -2.91 1.82
C GLU A 42 7.97 -1.42 2.13
N THR A 43 8.14 -0.62 1.08
CA THR A 43 8.08 0.83 1.16
C THR A 43 7.46 1.41 -0.11
N GLY A 44 6.75 2.53 0.03
CA GLY A 44 6.08 3.20 -1.07
C GLY A 44 4.85 2.43 -1.57
N LEU A 45 4.49 2.67 -2.84
CA LEU A 45 3.32 2.08 -3.46
C LEU A 45 3.60 0.65 -3.93
N TRP A 46 2.78 -0.28 -3.48
CA TRP A 46 2.67 -1.63 -4.00
C TRP A 46 1.38 -1.80 -4.79
N VAL A 47 1.47 -2.47 -5.94
CA VAL A 47 0.34 -2.73 -6.83
C VAL A 47 0.20 -4.22 -7.04
N TYR A 48 -1.02 -4.72 -6.97
CA TYR A 48 -1.34 -6.13 -7.14
C TYR A 48 -2.38 -6.31 -8.26
N TYR A 49 -2.17 -7.36 -9.06
CA TYR A 49 -2.97 -7.70 -10.22
C TYR A 49 -3.54 -9.11 -10.07
N ASP A 50 -4.57 -9.44 -10.84
CA ASP A 50 -5.01 -10.82 -11.01
C ASP A 50 -4.26 -11.53 -12.14
N SER A 51 -4.48 -12.85 -12.30
CA SER A 51 -3.84 -13.66 -13.34
C SER A 51 -4.20 -13.24 -14.76
N THR A 52 -5.19 -12.36 -14.93
CA THR A 52 -5.57 -11.79 -16.22
C THR A 52 -4.87 -10.45 -16.51
N GLY A 53 -4.18 -9.87 -15.53
CA GLY A 53 -3.52 -8.56 -15.61
C GLY A 53 -4.37 -7.40 -15.12
N VAL A 54 -5.55 -7.66 -14.54
CA VAL A 54 -6.43 -6.63 -14.01
C VAL A 54 -5.93 -6.19 -12.64
N LYS A 55 -5.77 -4.88 -12.45
CA LYS A 55 -5.35 -4.30 -11.16
C LYS A 55 -6.45 -4.51 -10.11
N LEU A 56 -6.10 -5.12 -8.98
CA LEU A 56 -7.03 -5.40 -7.89
C LEU A 56 -6.78 -4.55 -6.65
N GLN A 57 -5.53 -4.12 -6.42
CA GLN A 57 -5.16 -3.45 -5.18
C GLN A 57 -3.97 -2.51 -5.36
N GLU A 58 -4.01 -1.40 -4.63
CA GLU A 58 -2.90 -0.48 -4.39
C GLU A 58 -2.71 -0.31 -2.88
N THR A 59 -1.48 -0.31 -2.40
CA THR A 59 -1.17 -0.22 -0.97
C THR A 59 0.07 0.59 -0.72
N GLU A 60 -0.03 1.63 0.10
CA GLU A 60 1.10 2.41 0.55
C GLU A 60 1.72 1.77 1.80
N PHE A 61 2.99 1.39 1.70
CA PHE A 61 3.77 0.79 2.77
C PHE A 61 4.85 1.73 3.29
N LYS A 62 5.20 1.57 4.56
CA LYS A 62 6.38 2.14 5.18
C LYS A 62 6.93 1.12 6.19
N ASN A 63 8.17 0.68 5.98
CA ASN A 63 8.84 -0.30 6.84
C ASN A 63 7.98 -1.55 7.07
N GLY A 64 7.46 -2.12 5.98
CA GLY A 64 6.68 -3.36 5.99
C GLY A 64 5.26 -3.23 6.56
N LYS A 65 4.84 -2.03 6.95
CA LYS A 65 3.48 -1.76 7.47
C LYS A 65 2.71 -0.88 6.51
N VAL A 66 1.41 -1.14 6.36
CA VAL A 66 0.52 -0.24 5.60
C VAL A 66 0.51 1.11 6.30
N ASN A 67 0.93 2.15 5.59
CA ASN A 67 1.04 3.50 6.12
C ASN A 67 0.74 4.50 5.01
N GLY A 68 -0.53 4.87 4.92
CA GLY A 68 -1.10 5.61 3.82
C GLY A 68 -2.38 4.95 3.35
N LYS A 69 -2.67 5.00 2.06
CA LYS A 69 -3.90 4.43 1.48
C LYS A 69 -3.76 2.94 1.19
N LEU A 70 -4.84 2.20 1.48
CA LEU A 70 -5.11 0.86 0.94
C LEU A 70 -6.36 0.96 0.08
N THR A 71 -6.23 0.71 -1.22
CA THR A 71 -7.31 0.82 -2.20
C THR A 71 -7.53 -0.52 -2.88
N TYR A 72 -8.77 -0.96 -2.94
CA TYR A 72 -9.18 -2.13 -3.73
C TYR A 72 -10.03 -1.68 -4.91
N PHE A 73 -9.91 -2.39 -6.03
CA PHE A 73 -10.60 -2.09 -7.28
C PHE A 73 -11.53 -3.22 -7.68
N PHE A 74 -12.64 -2.88 -8.35
CA PHE A 74 -13.40 -3.82 -9.16
C PHE A 74 -12.65 -4.11 -10.46
N ARG A 75 -13.08 -5.16 -11.18
CA ARG A 75 -12.40 -5.58 -12.42
C ARG A 75 -12.47 -4.54 -13.55
N ASP A 76 -13.44 -3.64 -13.50
CA ASP A 76 -13.62 -2.52 -14.44
C ASP A 76 -12.76 -1.29 -14.08
N GLY A 77 -12.00 -1.36 -12.97
CA GLY A 77 -11.14 -0.29 -12.49
C GLY A 77 -11.82 0.70 -11.55
N VAL A 78 -13.13 0.56 -11.28
CA VAL A 78 -13.82 1.38 -10.27
C VAL A 78 -13.26 1.05 -8.88
N ILE A 79 -13.01 2.07 -8.05
CA ILE A 79 -12.58 1.83 -6.66
C ILE A 79 -13.72 1.14 -5.91
N LYS A 80 -13.44 -0.07 -5.43
CA LYS A 80 -14.35 -0.86 -4.61
C LYS A 80 -14.40 -0.32 -3.19
N ASN A 81 -13.24 -0.14 -2.56
CA ASN A 81 -13.14 0.52 -1.26
C ASN A 81 -11.74 1.10 -1.05
N GLN A 82 -11.64 2.05 -0.14
CA GLN A 82 -10.37 2.63 0.28
C GLN A 82 -10.41 2.95 1.77
N GLY A 83 -9.31 2.67 2.46
CA GLY A 83 -9.08 3.09 3.84
C GLY A 83 -7.71 3.72 4.01
N SER A 84 -7.60 4.61 5.00
CA SER A 84 -6.33 5.22 5.40
C SER A 84 -5.73 4.48 6.59
N PHE A 85 -4.41 4.28 6.60
CA PHE A 85 -3.70 3.47 7.60
C PHE A 85 -2.47 4.21 8.12
N SER A 86 -2.19 4.08 9.41
CA SER A 86 -0.99 4.61 10.05
C SER A 86 -0.36 3.48 10.81
N MET A 87 0.87 3.12 10.45
CA MET A 87 1.63 2.03 11.08
C MET A 87 0.84 0.70 11.17
N GLY A 88 0.04 0.39 10.14
CA GLY A 88 -0.78 -0.82 10.05
C GLY A 88 -2.17 -0.71 10.69
N VAL A 89 -2.51 0.43 11.29
CA VAL A 89 -3.79 0.66 11.97
C VAL A 89 -4.70 1.52 11.10
N LEU A 90 -5.90 1.01 10.80
CA LEU A 90 -6.94 1.74 10.06
C LEU A 90 -7.35 2.99 10.84
N HIS A 91 -7.28 4.16 10.20
CA HIS A 91 -7.63 5.44 10.78
C HIS A 91 -8.04 6.43 9.68
N GLY A 92 -8.86 7.42 10.02
CA GLY A 92 -9.35 8.42 9.09
C GLY A 92 -10.46 7.88 8.18
N TYR A 93 -10.60 8.50 7.02
CA TYR A 93 -11.72 8.25 6.11
C TYR A 93 -11.69 6.85 5.50
N PHE A 94 -12.86 6.22 5.45
CA PHE A 94 -13.12 4.97 4.75
C PHE A 94 -14.36 5.10 3.88
N PHE A 95 -14.31 4.48 2.71
CA PHE A 95 -15.50 4.29 1.89
C PHE A 95 -15.49 2.97 1.15
N GLU A 96 -16.68 2.52 0.80
CA GLU A 96 -16.95 1.43 -0.13
C GLU A 96 -17.98 1.88 -1.16
N ASN A 97 -17.79 1.49 -2.42
CA ASN A 97 -18.69 1.78 -3.53
C ASN A 97 -19.37 0.52 -4.05
N TYR A 98 -20.50 0.72 -4.71
CA TYR A 98 -21.07 -0.26 -5.63
C TYR A 98 -20.21 -0.37 -6.90
N ILE A 99 -20.38 -1.45 -7.67
CA ILE A 99 -19.73 -1.60 -8.98
C ILE A 99 -20.10 -0.47 -9.96
N THR A 100 -21.24 0.21 -9.72
CA THR A 100 -21.64 1.41 -10.47
C THR A 100 -20.79 2.65 -10.15
N GLY A 101 -19.90 2.58 -9.16
CA GLY A 101 -19.11 3.70 -8.66
C GLY A 101 -19.82 4.59 -7.65
N LYS A 102 -21.11 4.35 -7.37
CA LYS A 102 -21.84 5.10 -6.33
C LYS A 102 -21.38 4.68 -4.93
N PRO A 103 -21.32 5.62 -3.98
CA PRO A 103 -21.00 5.29 -2.60
C PRO A 103 -22.04 4.31 -2.06
N ARG A 104 -21.56 3.24 -1.43
CA ARG A 104 -22.36 2.25 -0.70
C ARG A 104 -22.31 2.54 0.78
N ILE A 105 -21.11 2.76 1.32
CA ILE A 105 -20.86 3.06 2.73
C ILE A 105 -19.73 4.09 2.82
N THR A 106 -19.85 5.07 3.71
CA THR A 106 -18.78 6.00 4.07
C THR A 106 -18.73 6.20 5.59
N GLY A 107 -17.55 6.50 6.12
CA GLY A 107 -17.36 6.76 7.53
C GLY A 107 -15.92 7.06 7.88
N TYR A 108 -15.66 7.20 9.18
CA TYR A 108 -14.33 7.39 9.73
C TYR A 108 -13.98 6.25 10.67
N TYR A 109 -12.69 5.93 10.74
CA TYR A 109 -12.12 5.06 11.74
C TYR A 109 -11.16 5.83 12.63
N SER A 110 -11.10 5.47 13.91
CA SER A 110 -10.05 5.88 14.84
C SER A 110 -9.55 4.62 15.55
N GLN A 111 -8.26 4.34 15.44
CA GLN A 111 -7.63 3.15 16.05
C GLN A 111 -8.37 1.84 15.70
N ALA A 112 -8.67 1.65 14.42
CA ALA A 112 -9.42 0.52 13.86
C ALA A 112 -10.88 0.37 14.35
N GLN A 113 -11.40 1.32 15.12
CA GLN A 113 -12.80 1.36 15.55
C GLN A 113 -13.58 2.38 14.73
N LYS A 114 -14.85 2.07 14.45
CA LYS A 114 -15.75 3.01 13.79
C LYS A 114 -15.85 4.28 14.63
N ASP A 115 -15.54 5.40 14.01
CA ASP A 115 -15.61 6.73 14.60
C ASP A 115 -16.69 7.54 13.86
N SER A 116 -17.41 8.37 14.61
CA SER A 116 -18.42 9.30 14.09
C SER A 116 -19.61 8.61 13.39
N ILE A 117 -20.32 9.38 12.55
CA ILE A 117 -21.51 8.94 11.83
C ILE A 117 -21.11 8.13 10.60
N TRP A 118 -21.74 6.98 10.43
CA TRP A 118 -21.63 6.13 9.25
C TRP A 118 -22.82 6.35 8.34
N SER A 119 -22.55 6.59 7.06
CA SER A 119 -23.59 6.73 6.05
C SER A 119 -23.65 5.48 5.20
N GLN A 120 -24.85 4.94 5.00
CA GLN A 120 -25.11 3.82 4.11
C GLN A 120 -26.15 4.25 3.07
N TYR A 121 -25.90 3.88 1.83
CA TYR A 121 -26.71 4.27 0.68
C TYR A 121 -27.32 3.04 0.02
N ALA A 122 -28.45 3.22 -0.66
CA ALA A 122 -29.02 2.21 -1.54
C ALA A 122 -28.37 2.28 -2.94
N ALA A 123 -28.40 1.18 -3.68
CA ALA A 123 -27.82 1.05 -5.02
C ALA A 123 -28.57 1.89 -6.09
#